data_AF-A0AAW3IXE9-F1
#
_entry.id   AF-A0AAW3IXE9-F1
#
_cell.length_a   1.000
_cell.length_b   1.000
_cell.length_c   1.000
_cell.angle_alpha   90.00
_cell.angle_beta   90.00
_cell.angle_gamma   90.00
#
_symmetry.space_group_name_H-M   'P 1'
#
loop_
_entity.id
_entity.type
_entity.pdbx_description
1 polymer ?
#
loop_
_entity_poly.entity_id
_entity_poly.type
_entity_poly.pdbx_seq_one_letter_code
_entity_poly.pdbx_strand_id
1 'polypeptide(L)'
;ANRDIFSVSPEFLLFKSQKSECKAGDLRVASLFINLLNGRQIEQFDANLNFIEQELLETLRSKTKPDTDKSLRASEAPYLPYMAEAFKRDLEFLTTYPKYLLDEFEQFLAFYGFAYTAQLSLSLSDWKTGEAPKAKPLYFIMDHERASGERIHVKKHGYKLFSESSFKLFPVLSMLENIQPNPDETKKPLWQLARDIENSQRSDLADQIKNYALMFRANRKLDTDIPRDAVTAIDWLEYALKLAEEQFRDPKTDRPAIIKKYMTEVEKNMAADFVQARGRSGRVLVLTQDHIILLTNLVVGKEEKLRFHELVLGFQDRGIFVDKQTEQELIKFYERIGNVERMSDSGDAVYVRKTI
;
A
#
# COMPACT_ATOMS: atom_id res chain seq x y z
N ALA A 1 32.76 7.84 11.02
CA ALA A 1 32.50 6.48 11.52
C ALA A 1 32.20 5.59 10.32
N ASN A 2 32.87 4.45 10.22
CA ASN A 2 32.85 3.58 9.04
C ASN A 2 31.43 3.02 8.82
N ARG A 3 30.74 3.44 7.74
CA ARG A 3 29.33 3.07 7.47
C ARG A 3 29.21 1.75 6.70
N ASP A 4 30.31 1.24 6.19
CA ASP A 4 30.39 0.07 5.30
C ASP A 4 29.88 -1.23 5.93
N ILE A 5 29.87 -1.30 7.27
CA ILE A 5 29.38 -2.47 7.99
C ILE A 5 27.86 -2.67 7.85
N PHE A 6 27.13 -1.60 7.57
CA PHE A 6 25.67 -1.64 7.39
C PHE A 6 25.26 -2.08 5.99
N SER A 7 26.20 -2.14 5.03
CA SER A 7 25.97 -2.66 3.67
C SER A 7 26.32 -4.15 3.52
N VAL A 8 26.67 -4.82 4.63
CA VAL A 8 27.10 -6.23 4.61
C VAL A 8 25.90 -7.18 4.65
N SER A 9 24.94 -6.93 5.55
CA SER A 9 23.70 -7.72 5.67
C SER A 9 22.56 -6.80 6.16
N PRO A 10 21.31 -7.01 5.71
CA PRO A 10 20.13 -6.32 6.22
C PRO A 10 20.02 -6.32 7.75
N GLU A 11 20.50 -7.38 8.41
CA GLU A 11 20.45 -7.48 9.87
C GLU A 11 21.31 -6.43 10.57
N PHE A 12 22.37 -5.95 9.94
CA PHE A 12 23.18 -4.87 10.51
C PHE A 12 22.40 -3.56 10.62
N LEU A 13 21.38 -3.35 9.78
CA LEU A 13 20.50 -2.18 9.86
C LEU A 13 19.69 -2.14 11.17
N LEU A 14 19.40 -3.31 11.79
CA LEU A 14 18.70 -3.36 13.07
C LEU A 14 19.48 -2.63 14.17
N PHE A 15 20.80 -2.70 14.14
CA PHE A 15 21.68 -2.05 15.12
C PHE A 15 21.92 -0.57 14.84
N LYS A 16 21.52 -0.07 13.66
CA LYS A 16 21.48 1.36 13.33
C LYS A 16 20.23 2.03 13.90
N SER A 17 19.18 1.28 14.20
CA SER A 17 17.90 1.83 14.64
C SER A 17 18.00 2.43 16.05
N GLN A 18 17.82 3.76 16.17
CA GLN A 18 17.72 4.46 17.44
C GLN A 18 16.32 5.05 17.59
N LYS A 19 15.51 4.49 18.50
CA LYS A 19 14.12 4.91 18.71
C LYS A 19 13.97 6.40 19.03
N SER A 20 14.98 7.02 19.64
CA SER A 20 15.00 8.46 19.96
C SER A 20 15.09 9.38 18.74
N GLU A 21 15.49 8.87 17.57
CA GLU A 21 15.66 9.66 16.35
C GLU A 21 14.43 9.62 15.41
N CYS A 22 13.48 8.73 15.66
CA CYS A 22 12.28 8.57 14.83
C CYS A 22 11.22 9.64 15.13
N LYS A 23 10.72 10.31 14.08
CA LYS A 23 9.59 11.25 14.22
C LYS A 23 8.27 10.49 14.25
N ALA A 24 7.21 11.14 14.74
CA ALA A 24 5.87 10.56 14.78
C ALA A 24 5.33 10.14 13.39
N GLY A 25 5.76 10.81 12.32
CA GLY A 25 5.43 10.42 10.95
C GLY A 25 6.07 9.08 10.57
N ASP A 26 7.35 8.92 10.86
CA ASP A 26 8.13 7.72 10.54
C ASP A 26 7.54 6.48 11.25
N LEU A 27 7.10 6.64 12.50
CA LEU A 27 6.45 5.57 13.26
C LEU A 27 5.12 5.13 12.63
N ARG A 28 4.36 6.05 12.03
CA ARG A 28 3.13 5.69 11.31
C ARG A 28 3.42 4.91 10.04
N VAL A 29 4.45 5.31 9.30
CA VAL A 29 4.91 4.55 8.12
C VAL A 29 5.40 3.17 8.52
N ALA A 30 6.18 3.06 9.60
CA ALA A 30 6.60 1.78 10.14
C ALA A 30 5.39 0.91 10.55
N SER A 31 4.38 1.49 11.21
CA SER A 31 3.17 0.76 11.60
C SER A 31 2.40 0.20 10.41
N LEU A 32 2.40 0.89 9.26
CA LEU A 32 1.81 0.36 8.02
C LEU A 32 2.48 -0.96 7.63
N PHE A 33 3.82 -0.99 7.54
CA PHE A 33 4.54 -2.19 7.14
C PHE A 33 4.47 -3.30 8.20
N ILE A 34 4.47 -2.96 9.49
CA ILE A 34 4.25 -3.92 10.58
C ILE A 34 2.86 -4.58 10.45
N ASN A 35 1.82 -3.79 10.18
CA ASN A 35 0.47 -4.31 9.95
C ASN A 35 0.40 -5.16 8.66
N LEU A 36 1.13 -4.80 7.60
CA LEU A 36 1.23 -5.63 6.39
C LEU A 36 1.88 -6.98 6.65
N LEU A 37 2.94 -7.03 7.48
CA LEU A 37 3.55 -8.29 7.91
C LEU A 37 2.58 -9.14 8.74
N ASN A 38 1.69 -8.50 9.51
CA ASN A 38 0.68 -9.14 10.35
C ASN A 38 1.25 -10.30 11.18
N GLY A 39 2.38 -10.07 11.84
CA GLY A 39 3.04 -11.07 12.68
C GLY A 39 3.86 -12.14 11.95
N ARG A 40 3.93 -12.11 10.60
CA ARG A 40 4.86 -12.97 9.85
C ARG A 40 6.30 -12.55 10.18
N GLN A 41 7.05 -13.48 10.75
CA GLN A 41 8.49 -13.33 10.93
C GLN A 41 9.21 -13.75 9.66
N ILE A 42 10.25 -13.01 9.33
CA ILE A 42 11.16 -13.33 8.24
C ILE A 42 12.29 -14.12 8.89
N GLU A 43 12.55 -15.32 8.36
CA GLU A 43 13.66 -16.15 8.81
C GLU A 43 15.01 -15.53 8.44
N GLN A 44 16.10 -16.11 8.95
CA GLN A 44 17.45 -15.57 8.82
C GLN A 44 17.83 -15.24 7.37
N PHE A 45 18.57 -14.14 7.20
CA PHE A 45 19.12 -13.75 5.91
C PHE A 45 20.30 -14.65 5.57
N ASP A 46 20.26 -15.29 4.40
CA ASP A 46 21.37 -16.07 3.87
C ASP A 46 22.45 -15.15 3.30
N ALA A 47 23.11 -14.40 4.19
CA ALA A 47 24.19 -13.53 3.83
C ALA A 47 25.50 -14.35 3.75
N ASN A 48 26.17 -14.29 2.60
CA ASN A 48 27.52 -14.80 2.41
C ASN A 48 28.54 -13.93 3.18
N LEU A 49 28.53 -14.06 4.50
CA LEU A 49 29.37 -13.32 5.44
C LEU A 49 30.76 -13.95 5.55
N ASN A 50 31.79 -13.11 5.66
CA ASN A 50 33.12 -13.57 6.04
C ASN A 50 33.21 -13.85 7.54
N PHE A 51 34.30 -14.49 7.98
CA PHE A 51 34.51 -14.89 9.38
C PHE A 51 34.33 -13.73 10.38
N ILE A 52 34.87 -12.54 10.07
CA ILE A 52 34.78 -11.38 10.98
C ILE A 52 33.34 -10.88 11.07
N GLU A 53 32.64 -10.83 9.93
CA GLU A 53 31.24 -10.40 9.86
C GLU A 53 30.31 -11.37 10.59
N GLN A 54 30.58 -12.68 10.49
CA GLN A 54 29.85 -13.72 11.22
C GLN A 54 30.04 -13.55 12.73
N GLU A 55 31.27 -13.50 13.22
CA GLU A 55 31.58 -13.35 14.64
C GLU A 55 30.96 -12.07 15.22
N LEU A 56 31.01 -10.98 14.45
CA LEU A 56 30.39 -9.72 14.83
C LEU A 56 28.87 -9.82 14.91
N LEU A 57 28.23 -10.40 13.89
CA LEU A 57 26.78 -10.57 13.85
C LEU A 57 26.29 -11.46 15.00
N GLU A 58 26.99 -12.56 15.28
CA GLU A 58 26.71 -13.44 16.41
C GLU A 58 26.87 -12.72 17.75
N THR A 59 27.95 -11.94 17.90
CA THR A 59 28.17 -11.11 19.10
C THR A 59 27.03 -10.13 19.29
N LEU A 60 26.62 -9.40 18.24
CA LEU A 60 25.52 -8.43 18.33
C LEU A 60 24.20 -9.12 18.65
N ARG A 61 23.88 -10.25 17.99
CA ARG A 61 22.69 -11.08 18.28
C ARG A 61 22.65 -11.53 19.74
N SER A 62 23.79 -11.95 20.30
CA SER A 62 23.88 -12.35 21.72
C SER A 62 23.54 -11.22 22.70
N LYS A 63 23.67 -9.96 22.26
CA LYS A 63 23.32 -8.76 23.05
C LYS A 63 21.90 -8.27 22.79
N THR A 64 21.22 -8.79 21.78
CA THR A 64 19.83 -8.45 21.47
C THR A 64 18.88 -9.17 22.43
N LYS A 65 17.92 -8.43 22.98
CA LYS A 65 16.85 -9.03 23.80
C LYS A 65 15.69 -9.47 22.91
N PRO A 66 14.96 -10.55 23.27
CA PRO A 66 13.72 -10.89 22.59
C PRO A 66 12.76 -9.69 22.63
N ASP A 67 12.17 -9.40 21.48
CA ASP A 67 11.34 -8.22 21.32
C ASP A 67 10.03 -8.36 22.12
N THR A 68 9.91 -7.51 23.14
CA THR A 68 8.75 -7.43 24.02
C THR A 68 7.96 -6.15 23.78
N ASP A 69 8.36 -5.35 22.78
CA ASP A 69 7.73 -4.08 22.51
C ASP A 69 6.35 -4.29 21.85
N LYS A 70 5.31 -3.83 22.55
CA LYS A 70 3.96 -3.83 22.00
C LYS A 70 3.84 -2.95 20.75
N SER A 71 4.70 -1.94 20.59
CA SER A 71 4.68 -1.04 19.42
C SER A 71 5.10 -1.71 18.11
N LEU A 72 5.74 -2.88 18.19
CA LEU A 72 6.18 -3.66 17.03
C LEU A 72 5.23 -4.82 16.71
N ARG A 73 4.08 -4.89 17.40
CA ARG A 73 3.01 -5.85 17.12
C ARG A 73 1.99 -5.24 16.18
N ALA A 74 1.50 -6.06 15.25
CA ALA A 74 0.39 -5.67 14.39
C ALA A 74 -0.84 -5.37 15.26
N SER A 75 -1.35 -4.16 15.17
CA SER A 75 -2.56 -3.71 15.87
C SER A 75 -3.79 -3.72 14.96
N GLU A 76 -3.60 -3.88 13.65
CA GLU A 76 -4.65 -3.77 12.65
C GLU A 76 -4.49 -4.90 11.62
N ALA A 77 -5.62 -5.51 11.26
CA ALA A 77 -5.64 -6.45 10.15
C ALA A 77 -5.54 -5.70 8.81
N PRO A 78 -4.79 -6.20 7.81
CA PRO A 78 -4.65 -5.55 6.52
C PRO A 78 -6.01 -5.32 5.83
N TYR A 79 -6.27 -4.08 5.43
CA TYR A 79 -7.48 -3.72 4.68
C TYR A 79 -7.48 -4.34 3.28
N LEU A 80 -6.29 -4.50 2.67
CA LEU A 80 -6.08 -5.17 1.38
C LEU A 80 -5.28 -6.47 1.58
N PRO A 81 -5.93 -7.60 1.91
CA PRO A 81 -5.22 -8.86 2.17
C PRO A 81 -4.35 -9.32 1.01
N TYR A 82 -4.81 -9.19 -0.24
CA TYR A 82 -4.04 -9.61 -1.42
C TYR A 82 -2.69 -8.89 -1.53
N MET A 83 -2.65 -7.60 -1.19
CA MET A 83 -1.43 -6.80 -1.26
C MET A 83 -0.51 -7.08 -0.07
N ALA A 84 -1.07 -7.34 1.10
CA ALA A 84 -0.29 -7.79 2.25
C ALA A 84 0.39 -9.15 1.97
N GLU A 85 -0.30 -10.08 1.33
CA GLU A 85 0.30 -11.36 0.92
C GLU A 85 1.33 -11.18 -0.20
N ALA A 86 1.13 -10.27 -1.15
CA ALA A 86 2.15 -9.91 -2.13
C ALA A 86 3.40 -9.33 -1.45
N PHE A 87 3.23 -8.38 -0.53
CA PHE A 87 4.33 -7.77 0.24
C PHE A 87 5.15 -8.83 1.00
N LYS A 88 4.48 -9.75 1.70
CA LYS A 88 5.14 -10.83 2.44
C LYS A 88 5.95 -11.74 1.54
N ARG A 89 5.38 -12.19 0.42
CA ARG A 89 6.05 -13.08 -0.54
C ARG A 89 7.27 -12.39 -1.17
N ASP A 90 7.11 -11.13 -1.53
CA ASP A 90 8.16 -10.34 -2.17
C ASP A 90 9.31 -10.08 -1.22
N LEU A 91 9.00 -9.75 0.04
CA LEU A 91 10.02 -9.56 1.06
C LEU A 91 10.75 -10.86 1.37
N GLU A 92 10.04 -11.99 1.46
CA GLU A 92 10.63 -13.33 1.61
C GLU A 92 11.52 -13.71 0.41
N PHE A 93 11.15 -13.28 -0.80
CA PHE A 93 12.01 -13.45 -1.96
C PHE A 93 13.25 -12.57 -1.88
N LEU A 94 13.12 -11.29 -1.53
CA LEU A 94 14.27 -10.39 -1.42
C LEU A 94 15.26 -10.84 -0.34
N THR A 95 14.80 -11.52 0.72
CA THR A 95 15.70 -12.03 1.77
C THR A 95 16.66 -13.11 1.28
N THR A 96 16.37 -13.78 0.16
CA THR A 96 17.32 -14.70 -0.48
C THR A 96 18.39 -13.99 -1.32
N TYR A 97 18.31 -12.66 -1.47
CA TYR A 97 19.28 -11.83 -2.17
C TYR A 97 19.71 -10.63 -1.29
N PRO A 98 20.46 -10.83 -0.19
CA PRO A 98 20.69 -9.79 0.82
C PRO A 98 21.31 -8.49 0.30
N LYS A 99 22.21 -8.57 -0.69
CA LYS A 99 22.82 -7.37 -1.31
C LYS A 99 21.78 -6.58 -2.11
N TYR A 100 21.04 -7.27 -2.98
CA TYR A 100 19.97 -6.64 -3.75
C TYR A 100 18.88 -6.06 -2.85
N LEU A 101 18.51 -6.77 -1.78
CA LEU A 101 17.60 -6.24 -0.77
C LEU A 101 18.15 -4.94 -0.16
N LEU A 102 19.43 -4.89 0.26
CA LEU A 102 20.02 -3.67 0.82
C LEU A 102 19.97 -2.49 -0.17
N ASP A 103 20.25 -2.76 -1.45
CA ASP A 103 20.27 -1.74 -2.50
C ASP A 103 18.86 -1.22 -2.82
N GLU A 104 17.86 -2.11 -2.83
CA GLU A 104 16.49 -1.80 -3.26
C GLU A 104 15.49 -1.60 -2.10
N PHE A 105 15.89 -1.74 -0.84
CA PHE A 105 14.93 -1.79 0.28
C PHE A 105 14.08 -0.52 0.38
N GLU A 106 14.71 0.65 0.20
CA GLU A 106 14.02 1.93 0.23
C GLU A 106 12.99 2.00 -0.90
N GLN A 107 13.37 1.59 -2.11
CA GLN A 107 12.50 1.58 -3.28
C GLN A 107 11.35 0.58 -3.15
N PHE A 108 11.61 -0.59 -2.55
CA PHE A 108 10.63 -1.61 -2.22
C PHE A 108 9.59 -1.09 -1.23
N LEU A 109 10.03 -0.44 -0.14
CA LEU A 109 9.12 0.17 0.83
C LEU A 109 8.35 1.34 0.21
N ALA A 110 9.01 2.22 -0.54
CA ALA A 110 8.33 3.32 -1.24
C ALA A 110 7.24 2.80 -2.19
N PHE A 111 7.53 1.75 -2.96
CA PHE A 111 6.57 1.09 -3.83
C PHE A 111 5.35 0.58 -3.08
N TYR A 112 5.55 -0.24 -2.05
CA TYR A 112 4.43 -0.83 -1.31
C TYR A 112 3.65 0.20 -0.47
N GLY A 113 4.33 1.20 0.08
CA GLY A 113 3.70 2.32 0.77
C GLY A 113 2.76 3.09 -0.16
N PHE A 114 3.23 3.39 -1.38
CA PHE A 114 2.41 4.02 -2.41
C PHE A 114 1.26 3.14 -2.87
N ALA A 115 1.57 1.94 -3.38
CA ALA A 115 0.61 1.04 -4.00
C ALA A 115 -0.53 0.69 -3.04
N TYR A 116 -0.21 0.43 -1.77
CA TYR A 116 -1.21 0.13 -0.74
C TYR A 116 -2.10 1.33 -0.46
N THR A 117 -1.51 2.52 -0.30
CA THR A 117 -2.28 3.75 -0.07
C THR A 117 -3.22 4.05 -1.24
N ALA A 118 -2.72 3.90 -2.47
CA ALA A 118 -3.49 4.15 -3.68
C ALA A 118 -4.65 3.16 -3.82
N GLN A 119 -4.37 1.85 -3.75
CA GLN A 119 -5.40 0.82 -3.85
C GLN A 119 -6.41 0.89 -2.69
N LEU A 120 -5.96 1.27 -1.49
CA LEU A 120 -6.85 1.45 -0.34
C LEU A 120 -7.84 2.56 -0.63
N SER A 121 -7.37 3.72 -1.12
CA SER A 121 -8.23 4.86 -1.46
C SER A 121 -9.33 4.47 -2.45
N LEU A 122 -9.01 3.63 -3.44
CA LEU A 122 -9.96 3.13 -4.43
C LEU A 122 -10.96 2.15 -3.84
N SER A 123 -10.55 1.37 -2.84
CA SER A 123 -11.32 0.26 -2.25
C SER A 123 -12.27 0.70 -1.14
N LEU A 124 -12.05 1.87 -0.52
CA LEU A 124 -12.86 2.38 0.59
C LEU A 124 -14.35 2.59 0.24
N SER A 125 -14.72 2.66 -1.05
CA SER A 125 -16.13 2.85 -1.44
C SER A 125 -16.93 1.55 -1.49
N ASP A 126 -16.27 0.39 -1.56
CA ASP A 126 -16.94 -0.91 -1.82
C ASP A 126 -17.14 -1.71 -0.53
N TRP A 127 -16.98 -1.10 0.63
CA TRP A 127 -16.99 -1.79 1.92
C TRP A 127 -18.29 -2.55 2.22
N LYS A 128 -19.41 -2.12 1.64
CA LYS A 128 -20.74 -2.74 1.80
C LYS A 128 -20.83 -4.15 1.23
N THR A 129 -19.91 -4.57 0.38
CA THR A 129 -19.93 -5.95 -0.15
C THR A 129 -19.67 -6.98 0.95
N GLY A 130 -19.07 -6.58 2.08
CA GLY A 130 -18.64 -7.51 3.12
C GLY A 130 -17.43 -8.38 2.73
N GLU A 131 -16.90 -8.18 1.52
CA GLU A 131 -15.84 -8.99 0.93
C GLU A 131 -14.49 -8.27 0.94
N ALA A 132 -13.41 -9.05 1.02
CA ALA A 132 -12.07 -8.52 0.90
C ALA A 132 -11.87 -7.89 -0.49
N PRO A 133 -11.36 -6.64 -0.58
CA PRO A 133 -11.13 -5.97 -1.85
C PRO A 133 -10.14 -6.72 -2.74
N LYS A 134 -10.31 -6.58 -4.05
CA LYS A 134 -9.36 -7.00 -5.08
C LYS A 134 -8.66 -5.78 -5.68
N ALA A 135 -7.59 -6.02 -6.43
CA ALA A 135 -6.89 -4.95 -7.14
C ALA A 135 -7.84 -4.20 -8.09
N LYS A 136 -7.81 -2.87 -8.03
CA LYS A 136 -8.59 -1.98 -8.88
C LYS A 136 -7.71 -1.33 -9.94
N PRO A 137 -8.21 -1.13 -11.17
CA PRO A 137 -7.44 -0.50 -12.23
C PRO A 137 -6.89 0.87 -11.84
N LEU A 138 -5.57 0.98 -11.79
CA LEU A 138 -4.83 2.21 -11.59
C LEU A 138 -3.67 2.27 -12.59
N TYR A 139 -3.77 3.16 -13.57
CA TYR A 139 -2.94 3.14 -14.77
C TYR A 139 -1.66 3.97 -14.64
N PHE A 140 -0.54 3.33 -14.98
CA PHE A 140 0.80 3.89 -15.02
C PHE A 140 1.35 3.88 -16.45
N ILE A 141 2.28 4.79 -16.70
CA ILE A 141 3.10 4.83 -17.92
C ILE A 141 4.58 4.83 -17.54
N MET A 142 5.47 4.48 -18.43
CA MET A 142 6.90 4.69 -18.19
C MET A 142 7.23 6.19 -18.21
N ASP A 143 8.22 6.58 -17.43
CA ASP A 143 8.70 7.96 -17.26
C ASP A 143 9.10 8.70 -18.56
N HIS A 144 9.43 7.99 -19.62
CA HIS A 144 9.79 8.57 -20.92
C HIS A 144 8.60 8.61 -21.91
N GLU A 145 7.47 7.98 -21.56
CA GLU A 145 6.31 7.95 -22.43
C GLU A 145 5.59 9.30 -22.50
N ARG A 146 4.94 9.54 -23.65
CA ARG A 146 4.02 10.68 -23.79
C ARG A 146 2.67 10.35 -23.16
N ALA A 147 2.23 11.20 -22.24
CA ALA A 147 0.88 11.18 -21.68
C ALA A 147 -0.14 11.79 -22.67
N SER A 148 -0.30 11.16 -23.84
CA SER A 148 -1.18 11.66 -24.92
C SER A 148 -2.62 11.84 -24.47
N GLY A 149 -3.31 12.79 -25.12
CA GLY A 149 -4.71 13.08 -24.89
C GLY A 149 -5.64 11.88 -25.09
N GLU A 150 -5.23 10.95 -25.94
CA GLU A 150 -5.97 9.78 -26.40
C GLU A 150 -5.87 8.58 -25.44
N ARG A 151 -4.96 8.63 -24.45
CA ARG A 151 -4.79 7.57 -23.44
C ARG A 151 -5.86 7.70 -22.36
N ILE A 152 -7.08 7.30 -22.69
CA ILE A 152 -8.28 7.47 -21.85
C ILE A 152 -8.11 6.80 -20.48
N HIS A 153 -7.49 5.62 -20.43
CA HIS A 153 -7.25 4.90 -19.18
C HIS A 153 -6.31 5.66 -18.25
N VAL A 154 -5.18 6.14 -18.75
CA VAL A 154 -4.21 6.96 -17.99
C VAL A 154 -4.88 8.23 -17.44
N LYS A 155 -5.77 8.86 -18.21
CA LYS A 155 -6.49 10.07 -17.78
C LYS A 155 -7.57 9.81 -16.75
N LYS A 156 -8.41 8.80 -16.97
CA LYS A 156 -9.61 8.54 -16.15
C LYS A 156 -9.32 7.66 -14.93
N HIS A 157 -8.38 6.74 -15.07
CA HIS A 157 -8.04 5.72 -14.07
C HIS A 157 -6.56 5.78 -13.67
N GLY A 158 -5.88 6.92 -13.87
CA GLY A 158 -4.52 7.16 -13.36
C GLY A 158 -4.54 8.12 -12.17
N TYR A 159 -3.64 9.11 -12.19
CA TYR A 159 -3.46 10.07 -11.09
C TYR A 159 -4.76 10.78 -10.66
N LYS A 160 -5.60 11.17 -11.62
CA LYS A 160 -6.86 11.87 -11.32
C LYS A 160 -7.76 11.03 -10.40
N LEU A 161 -7.93 9.76 -10.72
CA LEU A 161 -8.75 8.83 -9.92
C LEU A 161 -8.18 8.70 -8.51
N PHE A 162 -6.86 8.45 -8.40
CA PHE A 162 -6.16 8.38 -7.12
C PHE A 162 -6.33 9.67 -6.29
N SER A 163 -6.17 10.84 -6.91
CA SER A 163 -6.31 12.13 -6.24
C SER A 163 -7.73 12.35 -5.71
N GLU A 164 -8.75 11.97 -6.47
CA GLU A 164 -10.16 12.09 -6.07
C GLU A 164 -10.51 11.07 -4.96
N SER A 165 -10.04 9.83 -5.06
CA SER A 165 -10.30 8.77 -4.07
C SER A 165 -9.54 8.97 -2.76
N SER A 166 -8.36 9.60 -2.80
CA SER A 166 -7.52 9.87 -1.62
C SER A 166 -8.23 10.72 -0.55
N PHE A 167 -9.27 11.47 -0.93
CA PHE A 167 -10.11 12.20 0.01
C PHE A 167 -10.73 11.29 1.07
N LYS A 168 -11.10 10.06 0.70
CA LYS A 168 -11.79 9.15 1.61
C LYS A 168 -10.86 8.53 2.65
N LEU A 169 -9.54 8.51 2.42
CA LEU A 169 -8.56 7.88 3.32
C LEU A 169 -8.70 8.40 4.75
N PHE A 170 -8.51 9.70 4.96
CA PHE A 170 -8.52 10.26 6.31
C PHE A 170 -9.89 10.20 6.99
N PRO A 171 -11.00 10.64 6.36
CA PRO A 171 -12.33 10.60 6.98
C PRO A 171 -12.78 9.20 7.35
N VAL A 172 -12.63 8.23 6.44
CA VAL A 172 -13.12 6.87 6.65
C VAL A 172 -12.24 6.13 7.66
N LEU A 173 -10.91 6.20 7.53
CA LEU A 173 -10.03 5.51 8.48
C LEU A 173 -10.11 6.13 9.88
N SER A 174 -10.26 7.45 10.00
CA SER A 174 -10.48 8.09 11.31
C SER A 174 -11.82 7.69 11.92
N MET A 175 -12.86 7.48 11.11
CA MET A 175 -14.13 6.96 11.61
C MET A 175 -14.00 5.50 12.05
N LEU A 176 -13.28 4.68 11.28
CA LEU A 176 -13.02 3.29 11.60
C LEU A 176 -12.26 3.13 12.93
N GLU A 177 -11.35 4.05 13.23
CA GLU A 177 -10.68 4.15 14.53
C GLU A 177 -11.67 4.42 15.67
N ASN A 178 -12.56 5.40 15.49
CA ASN A 178 -13.51 5.81 16.53
C ASN A 178 -14.53 4.72 16.88
N ILE A 179 -14.93 3.91 15.89
CA ILE A 179 -15.91 2.83 16.08
C ILE A 179 -15.28 1.53 16.61
N GLN A 180 -13.95 1.45 16.68
CA GLN A 180 -13.20 0.31 17.24
C GLN A 180 -12.25 0.77 18.37
N PRO A 181 -12.78 1.24 19.51
CA PRO A 181 -11.99 1.95 20.52
C PRO A 181 -11.15 1.04 21.43
N ASN A 182 -11.32 -0.29 21.39
CA ASN A 182 -10.59 -1.20 22.26
C ASN A 182 -9.13 -1.36 21.78
N PRO A 183 -8.13 -0.85 22.51
CA PRO A 183 -6.73 -0.92 22.08
C PRO A 183 -6.13 -2.33 22.18
N ASP A 184 -6.75 -3.23 22.94
CA ASP A 184 -6.28 -4.61 23.12
C ASP A 184 -6.82 -5.55 22.04
N GLU A 185 -7.79 -5.10 21.23
CA GLU A 185 -8.32 -5.87 20.10
C GLU A 185 -7.68 -5.44 18.78
N THR A 186 -7.43 -6.42 17.90
CA THR A 186 -6.97 -6.14 16.55
C THR A 186 -8.07 -5.45 15.76
N LYS A 187 -7.81 -4.23 15.27
CA LYS A 187 -8.78 -3.48 14.47
C LYS A 187 -9.04 -4.19 13.15
N LYS A 188 -10.31 -4.27 12.78
CA LYS A 188 -10.77 -4.92 11.56
C LYS A 188 -10.95 -3.89 10.44
N PRO A 189 -10.73 -4.30 9.17
CA PRO A 189 -11.13 -3.51 8.01
C PRO A 189 -12.64 -3.24 7.99
N LEU A 190 -13.04 -2.14 7.37
CA LEU A 190 -14.44 -1.71 7.30
C LEU A 190 -15.35 -2.74 6.60
N TRP A 191 -14.86 -3.40 5.54
CA TRP A 191 -15.61 -4.47 4.85
C TRP A 191 -15.86 -5.67 5.77
N GLN A 192 -14.89 -6.01 6.63
CA GLN A 192 -15.06 -7.09 7.59
C GLN A 192 -16.05 -6.69 8.69
N LEU A 193 -15.98 -5.44 9.16
CA LEU A 193 -16.94 -4.91 10.12
C LEU A 193 -18.36 -4.93 9.56
N ALA A 194 -18.54 -4.54 8.29
CA ALA A 194 -19.84 -4.59 7.62
C ALA A 194 -20.39 -6.02 7.57
N ARG A 195 -19.57 -6.99 7.16
CA ARG A 195 -19.95 -8.40 7.18
C ARG A 195 -20.32 -8.89 8.59
N ASP A 196 -19.55 -8.50 9.61
CA ASP A 196 -19.81 -8.89 10.99
C ASP A 196 -21.13 -8.26 11.51
N ILE A 197 -21.44 -7.03 11.09
CA ILE A 197 -22.71 -6.34 11.39
C ILE A 197 -23.89 -7.06 10.73
N GLU A 198 -23.79 -7.39 9.44
CA GLU A 198 -24.86 -8.08 8.70
C GLU A 198 -25.17 -9.47 9.27
N ASN A 199 -24.15 -10.18 9.73
CA ASN A 199 -24.31 -11.50 10.34
C ASN A 199 -24.70 -11.45 11.83
N SER A 200 -24.74 -10.25 12.44
CA SER A 200 -25.02 -10.10 13.84
C SER A 200 -26.48 -10.41 14.17
N GLN A 201 -26.70 -11.22 15.21
CA GLN A 201 -28.05 -11.50 15.74
C GLN A 201 -28.47 -10.49 16.82
N ARG A 202 -27.69 -9.43 17.02
CA ARG A 202 -27.95 -8.39 18.03
C ARG A 202 -29.03 -7.44 17.55
N SER A 203 -30.18 -7.48 18.22
CA SER A 203 -31.33 -6.60 17.92
C SER A 203 -31.08 -5.12 18.26
N ASP A 204 -30.15 -4.83 19.17
CA ASP A 204 -29.82 -3.48 19.64
C ASP A 204 -28.77 -2.76 18.78
N LEU A 205 -28.13 -3.46 17.85
CA LEU A 205 -26.97 -2.95 17.10
C LEU A 205 -27.33 -1.75 16.22
N ALA A 206 -28.47 -1.79 15.53
CA ALA A 206 -28.93 -0.69 14.68
C ALA A 206 -29.15 0.60 15.49
N ASP A 207 -29.77 0.48 16.67
CA ASP A 207 -30.01 1.63 17.56
C ASP A 207 -28.70 2.18 18.14
N GLN A 208 -27.72 1.32 18.46
CA GLN A 208 -26.41 1.77 18.93
C GLN A 208 -25.66 2.59 17.87
N ILE A 209 -25.59 2.10 16.63
CA ILE A 209 -24.91 2.81 15.53
C ILE A 209 -25.68 4.09 15.18
N LYS A 210 -27.01 4.06 15.17
CA LYS A 210 -27.86 5.23 15.00
C LYS A 210 -27.55 6.30 16.04
N ASN A 211 -27.55 5.94 17.33
CA ASN A 211 -27.29 6.86 18.42
C ASN A 211 -25.89 7.48 18.30
N TYR A 212 -24.88 6.67 17.98
CA TYR A 212 -23.52 7.16 17.70
C TYR A 212 -23.51 8.17 16.54
N ALA A 213 -24.13 7.84 15.40
CA ALA A 213 -24.17 8.72 14.23
C ALA A 213 -24.87 10.06 14.52
N LEU A 214 -25.99 10.03 15.25
CA LEU A 214 -26.73 11.24 15.64
C LEU A 214 -25.95 12.09 16.64
N MET A 215 -25.28 11.47 17.63
CA MET A 215 -24.39 12.19 18.54
C MET A 215 -23.20 12.80 17.80
N PHE A 216 -22.61 12.07 16.87
CA PHE A 216 -21.51 12.55 16.04
C PHE A 216 -21.94 13.78 15.23
N ARG A 217 -23.08 13.70 14.54
CA ARG A 217 -23.69 14.81 13.79
C ARG A 217 -23.89 16.04 14.68
N ALA A 218 -24.50 15.85 15.85
CA ALA A 218 -24.82 16.95 16.77
C ALA A 218 -23.56 17.61 17.34
N ASN A 219 -22.58 16.82 17.80
CA ASN A 219 -21.31 17.31 18.35
C ASN A 219 -20.54 18.12 17.29
N ARG A 220 -20.52 17.63 16.05
CA ARG A 220 -19.84 18.30 14.95
C ARG A 220 -20.68 19.41 14.29
N LYS A 221 -21.92 19.63 14.74
CA LYS A 221 -22.88 20.62 14.20
C LYS A 221 -23.07 20.50 12.68
N LEU A 222 -23.20 19.28 12.19
CA LEU A 222 -23.34 19.00 10.75
C LEU A 222 -24.80 19.16 10.30
N ASP A 223 -24.99 19.83 9.17
CA ASP A 223 -26.30 20.08 8.56
C ASP A 223 -26.78 18.91 7.68
N THR A 224 -26.00 17.83 7.55
CA THR A 224 -26.36 16.65 6.72
C THR A 224 -27.70 16.06 7.15
N ASP A 225 -28.63 15.89 6.19
CA ASP A 225 -29.95 15.32 6.45
C ASP A 225 -29.88 13.91 7.03
N ILE A 226 -30.79 13.61 7.96
CA ILE A 226 -30.95 12.27 8.52
C ILE A 226 -31.70 11.42 7.48
N PRO A 227 -31.17 10.24 7.10
CA PRO A 227 -31.84 9.36 6.15
C PRO A 227 -33.20 8.90 6.68
N ARG A 228 -34.24 8.97 5.84
CA ARG A 228 -35.61 8.60 6.21
C ARG A 228 -35.87 7.10 6.12
N ASP A 229 -35.07 6.43 5.30
CA ASP A 229 -35.15 5.04 4.90
C ASP A 229 -34.11 4.15 5.60
N ALA A 230 -33.26 4.71 6.47
CA ALA A 230 -32.29 3.94 7.24
C ALA A 230 -32.99 3.11 8.34
N VAL A 231 -32.91 1.78 8.21
CA VAL A 231 -33.54 0.84 9.15
C VAL A 231 -32.48 -0.08 9.77
N THR A 232 -31.55 -0.56 8.96
CA THR A 232 -30.56 -1.56 9.38
C THR A 232 -29.33 -0.92 10.02
N ALA A 233 -28.55 -1.71 10.74
CA ALA A 233 -27.27 -1.30 11.29
C ALA A 233 -26.27 -0.83 10.20
N ILE A 234 -26.33 -1.43 9.01
CA ILE A 234 -25.52 -1.04 7.85
C ILE A 234 -25.94 0.34 7.31
N ASP A 235 -27.24 0.64 7.24
CA ASP A 235 -27.71 1.95 6.80
C ASP A 235 -27.20 3.07 7.73
N TRP A 236 -27.22 2.82 9.05
CA TRP A 236 -26.70 3.77 10.03
C TRP A 236 -25.17 3.88 10.00
N LEU A 237 -24.45 2.79 9.69
CA LEU A 237 -23.00 2.84 9.48
C LEU A 237 -22.64 3.67 8.23
N GLU A 238 -23.37 3.48 7.13
CA GLU A 238 -23.20 4.32 5.94
C GLU A 238 -23.45 5.79 6.27
N TYR A 239 -24.48 6.08 7.05
CA TYR A 239 -24.75 7.45 7.49
C TYR A 239 -23.60 8.02 8.33
N ALA A 240 -23.04 7.24 9.26
CA ALA A 240 -21.88 7.65 10.05
C ALA A 240 -20.67 7.96 9.16
N LEU A 241 -20.39 7.12 8.15
CA LEU A 241 -19.29 7.34 7.20
C LEU A 241 -19.53 8.58 6.33
N LYS A 242 -20.77 8.82 5.89
CA LYS A 242 -21.14 10.05 5.17
C LYS A 242 -20.89 11.28 6.04
N LEU A 243 -21.30 11.27 7.31
CA LEU A 243 -21.00 12.35 8.25
C LEU A 243 -19.49 12.53 8.46
N ALA A 244 -18.74 11.42 8.46
CA ALA A 244 -17.29 11.45 8.56
C ALA A 244 -16.66 12.21 7.38
N GLU A 245 -17.14 12.01 6.16
CA GLU A 245 -16.70 12.75 4.98
C GLU A 245 -17.14 14.22 5.01
N GLU A 246 -18.41 14.48 5.29
CA GLU A 246 -18.99 15.83 5.25
C GLU A 246 -18.35 16.80 6.24
N GLN A 247 -17.88 16.31 7.40
CA GLN A 247 -17.16 17.14 8.36
C GLN A 247 -15.87 17.78 7.80
N PHE A 248 -15.30 17.20 6.73
CA PHE A 248 -14.09 17.73 6.06
C PHE A 248 -14.41 18.51 4.79
N ARG A 249 -15.68 18.59 4.39
CA ARG A 249 -16.15 19.41 3.27
C ARG A 249 -16.74 20.73 3.71
N ASP A 250 -17.11 20.87 4.99
CA ASP A 250 -17.70 22.09 5.52
C ASP A 250 -16.70 23.27 5.46
N PRO A 251 -16.94 24.28 4.60
CA PRO A 251 -16.05 25.43 4.43
C PRO A 251 -16.08 26.37 5.64
N LYS A 252 -17.01 26.19 6.59
CA LYS A 252 -17.09 26.99 7.82
C LYS A 252 -16.06 26.56 8.88
N THR A 253 -15.28 25.52 8.64
CA THR A 253 -14.28 24.96 9.58
C THR A 253 -12.88 24.94 8.97
N ASP A 254 -11.85 24.75 9.81
CA ASP A 254 -10.46 24.59 9.35
C ASP A 254 -10.16 23.18 8.78
N ARG A 255 -11.14 22.27 8.82
CA ARG A 255 -10.95 20.85 8.46
C ARG A 255 -10.66 20.59 6.99
N PRO A 256 -11.24 21.32 6.02
CA PRO A 256 -10.82 21.24 4.63
C PRO A 256 -9.32 21.55 4.43
N ALA A 257 -8.76 22.49 5.21
CA ALA A 257 -7.34 22.80 5.16
C ALA A 257 -6.49 21.66 5.76
N ILE A 258 -6.95 21.05 6.86
CA ILE A 258 -6.29 19.91 7.50
C ILE A 258 -6.22 18.71 6.55
N ILE A 259 -7.33 18.33 5.92
CA ILE A 259 -7.35 17.19 5.00
C ILE A 259 -6.51 17.45 3.76
N LYS A 260 -6.52 18.69 3.23
CA LYS A 260 -5.64 19.08 2.13
C LYS A 260 -4.16 18.94 2.50
N LYS A 261 -3.77 19.40 3.69
CA LYS A 261 -2.41 19.22 4.21
C LYS A 261 -2.04 17.75 4.35
N TYR A 262 -2.95 16.93 4.88
CA TYR A 262 -2.76 15.49 4.98
C TYR A 262 -2.51 14.85 3.61
N MET A 263 -3.34 15.16 2.60
CA MET A 263 -3.14 14.65 1.23
C MET A 263 -1.80 15.07 0.64
N THR A 264 -1.39 16.32 0.84
CA THR A 264 -0.09 16.80 0.38
C THR A 264 1.06 16.04 1.03
N GLU A 265 0.97 15.75 2.33
CA GLU A 265 1.98 14.93 3.03
C GLU A 265 1.98 13.48 2.56
N VAL A 266 0.81 12.87 2.35
CA VAL A 266 0.71 11.51 1.78
C VAL A 266 1.35 11.50 0.39
N GLU A 267 1.01 12.46 -0.46
CA GLU A 267 1.56 12.53 -1.81
C GLU A 267 3.08 12.76 -1.79
N LYS A 268 3.57 13.65 -0.93
CA LYS A 268 4.99 13.96 -0.81
C LYS A 268 5.82 12.78 -0.29
N ASN A 269 5.31 12.07 0.71
CA ASN A 269 6.09 11.03 1.40
C ASN A 269 5.87 9.63 0.79
N MET A 270 4.75 9.40 0.10
CA MET A 270 4.41 8.09 -0.47
C MET A 270 4.37 8.08 -1.99
N ALA A 271 4.01 9.17 -2.66
CA ALA A 271 3.72 9.16 -4.10
C ALA A 271 4.70 9.96 -4.95
N ALA A 272 5.67 10.65 -4.35
CA ALA A 272 6.53 11.61 -5.05
C ALA A 272 7.25 10.98 -6.24
N ASP A 273 7.80 9.78 -6.06
CA ASP A 273 8.56 9.08 -7.10
C ASP A 273 7.66 8.49 -8.20
N PHE A 274 6.36 8.38 -7.94
CA PHE A 274 5.37 7.82 -8.86
C PHE A 274 4.55 8.88 -9.59
N VAL A 275 4.68 10.17 -9.27
CA VAL A 275 3.84 11.24 -9.84
C VAL A 275 4.66 12.25 -10.62
N GLN A 276 4.35 12.43 -11.91
CA GLN A 276 5.00 13.44 -12.75
C GLN A 276 4.02 14.41 -13.38
N ALA A 277 4.40 15.69 -13.44
CA ALA A 277 3.66 16.72 -14.16
C ALA A 277 4.00 16.71 -15.67
N ARG A 278 2.99 16.72 -16.54
CA ARG A 278 3.11 16.65 -18.00
C ARG A 278 2.42 17.82 -18.70
N GLY A 279 2.62 19.03 -18.17
CA GLY A 279 2.07 20.27 -18.74
C GLY A 279 0.56 20.19 -18.94
N ARG A 280 0.09 20.31 -20.19
CA ARG A 280 -1.33 20.27 -20.56
C ARG A 280 -2.03 18.95 -20.21
N SER A 281 -1.30 17.85 -20.10
CA SER A 281 -1.86 16.55 -19.71
C SER A 281 -2.06 16.40 -18.20
N GLY A 282 -1.69 17.41 -17.40
CA GLY A 282 -1.80 17.38 -15.95
C GLY A 282 -0.75 16.46 -15.31
N ARG A 283 -1.06 15.93 -14.13
CA ARG A 283 -0.21 14.97 -13.43
C ARG A 283 -0.59 13.54 -13.82
N VAL A 284 0.39 12.67 -13.94
CA VAL A 284 0.22 11.26 -14.30
C VAL A 284 1.04 10.37 -13.38
N LEU A 285 0.62 9.10 -13.28
CA LEU A 285 1.36 8.08 -12.55
C LEU A 285 2.40 7.45 -13.47
N VAL A 286 3.63 7.31 -12.98
CA VAL A 286 4.76 6.83 -13.76
C VAL A 286 5.54 5.72 -13.07
N LEU A 287 6.24 4.93 -13.88
CA LEU A 287 7.24 3.97 -13.44
C LEU A 287 8.57 4.32 -14.11
N THR A 288 9.62 4.50 -13.31
CA THR A 288 11.01 4.64 -13.80
C THR A 288 11.53 3.28 -14.24
N GLN A 289 12.68 3.25 -14.91
CA GLN A 289 13.32 1.98 -15.27
C GLN A 289 13.64 1.13 -14.04
N ASP A 290 14.09 1.76 -12.96
CA ASP A 290 14.40 1.08 -11.69
C ASP A 290 13.13 0.49 -11.06
N HIS A 291 11.99 1.22 -11.10
CA HIS A 291 10.70 0.67 -10.66
C HIS A 291 10.31 -0.57 -11.47
N ILE A 292 10.49 -0.54 -12.80
CA ILE A 292 10.15 -1.66 -13.66
C ILE A 292 11.05 -2.86 -13.39
N ILE A 293 12.35 -2.66 -13.21
CA ILE A 293 13.30 -3.74 -12.89
C ILE A 293 12.94 -4.36 -11.55
N LEU A 294 12.75 -3.55 -10.51
CA LEU A 294 12.36 -4.03 -9.19
C LEU A 294 11.06 -4.83 -9.27
N LEU A 295 10.00 -4.28 -9.86
CA LEU A 295 8.72 -4.97 -9.99
C LEU A 295 8.84 -6.26 -10.78
N THR A 296 9.66 -6.29 -11.83
CA THR A 296 9.92 -7.50 -12.61
C THR A 296 10.53 -8.59 -11.73
N ASN A 297 11.56 -8.25 -10.96
CA ASN A 297 12.23 -9.20 -10.07
C ASN A 297 11.28 -9.73 -9.00
N LEU A 298 10.46 -8.85 -8.39
CA LEU A 298 9.47 -9.24 -7.41
C LEU A 298 8.39 -10.17 -7.98
N VAL A 299 7.94 -9.90 -9.20
CA VAL A 299 6.85 -10.67 -9.83
C VAL A 299 7.34 -12.02 -10.35
N VAL A 300 8.52 -12.06 -10.97
CA VAL A 300 9.17 -13.33 -11.36
C VAL A 300 9.50 -14.15 -10.11
N GLY A 301 10.02 -13.50 -9.06
CA GLY A 301 10.27 -14.11 -7.76
C GLY A 301 11.20 -15.33 -7.87
N LYS A 302 10.78 -16.44 -7.25
CA LYS A 302 11.55 -17.69 -7.19
C LYS A 302 11.70 -18.38 -8.55
N GLU A 303 10.86 -18.04 -9.54
CA GLU A 303 10.97 -18.57 -10.89
C GLU A 303 12.18 -17.98 -11.64
N GLU A 304 12.55 -18.60 -12.76
CA GLU A 304 13.61 -18.09 -13.66
C GLU A 304 13.06 -17.04 -14.63
N LYS A 305 11.82 -17.23 -15.11
CA LYS A 305 11.15 -16.37 -16.09
C LYS A 305 9.65 -16.56 -16.06
N LEU A 306 8.93 -15.55 -16.54
CA LEU A 306 7.47 -15.58 -16.75
C LEU A 306 7.11 -15.18 -18.18
N ARG A 307 5.94 -15.61 -18.65
CA ARG A 307 5.38 -15.03 -19.88
C ARG A 307 5.06 -13.57 -19.63
N PHE A 308 5.23 -12.70 -20.63
CA PHE A 308 4.96 -11.27 -20.50
C PHE A 308 3.53 -10.99 -19.99
N HIS A 309 2.53 -11.77 -20.43
CA HIS A 309 1.17 -11.63 -19.92
C HIS A 309 1.05 -11.94 -18.42
N GLU A 310 1.72 -12.99 -17.94
CA GLU A 310 1.74 -13.36 -16.51
C GLU A 310 2.46 -12.30 -15.68
N LEU A 311 3.53 -11.71 -16.24
CA LEU A 311 4.22 -10.57 -15.63
C LEU A 311 3.28 -9.37 -15.44
N VAL A 312 2.51 -9.02 -16.49
CA VAL A 312 1.52 -7.94 -16.43
C VAL A 312 0.42 -8.25 -15.41
N LEU A 313 -0.06 -9.49 -15.32
CA LEU A 313 -1.01 -9.89 -14.27
C LEU A 313 -0.40 -9.76 -12.87
N GLY A 314 0.88 -10.12 -12.68
CA GLY A 314 1.56 -9.92 -11.41
C GLY A 314 1.76 -8.44 -11.05
N PHE A 315 1.86 -7.54 -12.03
CA PHE A 315 1.83 -6.09 -11.78
C PHE A 315 0.43 -5.66 -11.30
N GLN A 316 -0.63 -6.18 -11.93
CA GLN A 316 -2.02 -5.90 -11.54
C GLN A 316 -2.34 -6.39 -10.13
N ASP A 317 -1.82 -7.55 -9.72
CA ASP A 317 -1.95 -8.06 -8.35
C ASP A 317 -1.32 -7.13 -7.29
N ARG A 318 -0.41 -6.25 -7.71
CA ARG A 318 0.19 -5.20 -6.86
C ARG A 318 -0.43 -3.81 -7.11
N GLY A 319 -1.57 -3.77 -7.82
CA GLY A 319 -2.32 -2.54 -8.09
C GLY A 319 -1.75 -1.69 -9.23
N ILE A 320 -0.85 -2.25 -10.05
CA ILE A 320 -0.20 -1.55 -11.16
C ILE A 320 -0.80 -2.01 -12.48
N PHE A 321 -1.55 -1.13 -13.13
CA PHE A 321 -2.16 -1.39 -14.42
C PHE A 321 -1.45 -0.56 -15.49
N VAL A 322 -1.37 -1.11 -16.69
CA VAL A 322 -0.76 -0.49 -17.86
C VAL A 322 -1.73 -0.61 -19.02
N ASP A 323 -1.73 0.36 -19.93
CA ASP A 323 -2.51 0.23 -21.16
C ASP A 323 -1.66 -0.47 -22.24
N LYS A 324 -2.30 -0.82 -23.37
CA LYS A 324 -1.62 -1.51 -24.48
C LYS A 324 -0.39 -0.76 -24.99
N GLN A 325 -0.38 0.57 -24.94
CA GLN A 325 0.78 1.34 -25.39
C GLN A 325 1.95 1.17 -24.42
N THR A 326 1.70 1.25 -23.12
CA THR A 326 2.73 0.96 -22.11
C THR A 326 3.19 -0.49 -22.20
N GLU A 327 2.30 -1.46 -22.46
CA GLU A 327 2.70 -2.87 -22.65
C GLU A 327 3.72 -3.02 -23.79
N GLN A 328 3.52 -2.32 -24.92
CA GLN A 328 4.49 -2.34 -26.02
C GLN A 328 5.82 -1.67 -25.65
N GLU A 329 5.79 -0.58 -24.88
CA GLU A 329 7.00 0.06 -24.38
C GLU A 329 7.75 -0.82 -23.37
N LEU A 330 7.03 -1.58 -22.53
CA LEU A 330 7.64 -2.56 -21.63
C LEU A 330 8.35 -3.68 -22.40
N ILE A 331 7.75 -4.21 -23.48
CA ILE A 331 8.40 -5.21 -24.33
C ILE A 331 9.71 -4.65 -24.92
N LYS A 332 9.67 -3.43 -25.49
CA LYS A 332 10.87 -2.77 -26.03
C LYS A 332 11.92 -2.53 -24.94
N PHE A 333 11.49 -2.15 -23.75
CA PHE A 333 12.36 -1.95 -22.60
C PHE A 333 13.10 -3.25 -22.24
N TYR A 334 12.38 -4.37 -22.11
CA TYR A 334 12.96 -5.66 -21.78
C TYR A 334 13.89 -6.18 -22.88
N GLU A 335 13.53 -5.99 -24.15
CA GLU A 335 14.41 -6.32 -25.28
C GLU A 335 15.72 -5.54 -25.26
N ARG A 336 15.65 -4.24 -24.92
CA ARG A 336 16.81 -3.35 -24.86
C ARG A 336 17.78 -3.75 -23.73
N ILE A 337 17.27 -4.16 -22.57
CA ILE A 337 18.13 -4.59 -21.45
C ILE A 337 18.54 -6.08 -21.56
N GLY A 338 17.99 -6.81 -22.53
CA GLY A 338 18.40 -8.18 -22.84
C GLY A 338 17.81 -9.25 -21.91
N ASN A 339 16.74 -8.95 -21.16
CA ASN A 339 16.09 -9.90 -20.25
C ASN A 339 14.86 -10.58 -20.87
N VAL A 340 14.80 -10.66 -22.22
CA VAL A 340 13.73 -11.31 -22.97
C VAL A 340 14.22 -12.57 -23.68
N GLU A 341 13.39 -13.61 -23.67
CA GLU A 341 13.49 -14.74 -24.58
C GLU A 341 12.24 -14.85 -25.47
N ARG A 342 12.47 -15.01 -26.78
CA ARG A 342 11.42 -15.38 -27.73
C ARG A 342 11.52 -16.87 -28.04
N MET A 343 10.50 -17.65 -27.71
CA MET A 343 10.45 -19.07 -28.04
C MET A 343 9.87 -19.24 -29.46
N SER A 344 10.63 -19.90 -30.34
CA SER A 344 10.27 -20.09 -31.77
C SER A 344 9.10 -21.04 -32.02
N ASP A 345 8.71 -21.84 -31.02
CA ASP A 345 7.67 -22.87 -31.12
C ASP A 345 6.23 -22.33 -31.00
N SER A 346 6.08 -21.10 -30.49
CA SER A 346 4.77 -20.49 -30.16
C SER A 346 4.48 -19.20 -30.93
N GLY A 347 5.29 -18.87 -31.94
CA GLY A 347 5.08 -17.78 -32.90
C GLY A 347 5.37 -16.37 -32.36
N ASP A 348 4.86 -16.01 -31.18
CA ASP A 348 4.92 -14.63 -30.64
C ASP A 348 5.06 -14.57 -29.10
N ALA A 349 5.33 -15.69 -28.42
CA ALA A 349 5.43 -15.72 -26.97
C ALA A 349 6.73 -15.06 -26.46
N VAL A 350 6.59 -13.95 -25.72
CA VAL A 350 7.67 -13.21 -25.06
C VAL A 350 7.77 -13.66 -23.60
N TYR A 351 8.94 -14.17 -23.19
CA TYR A 351 9.25 -14.48 -21.79
C TYR A 351 10.22 -13.44 -21.23
N VAL A 352 10.01 -13.04 -19.99
CA VAL A 352 10.84 -12.05 -19.28
C VAL A 352 11.53 -12.72 -18.10
N ARG A 353 12.84 -12.54 -17.99
CA ARG A 353 13.68 -13.03 -16.89
C ARG A 353 13.85 -11.95 -15.82
N LYS A 354 14.07 -12.40 -14.57
CA LYS A 354 14.63 -11.53 -13.52
C LYS A 354 16.07 -11.12 -13.85
N THR A 355 16.53 -10.04 -13.25
CA THR A 355 17.85 -9.43 -13.51
C THR A 355 18.87 -9.68 -12.40
N ILE A 356 18.51 -10.45 -11.37
CA ILE A 356 19.32 -10.70 -10.15
C ILE A 356 19.79 -12.14 -10.03
#